data_AF-A0A817F219-F1
#
_entry.id   AF-A0A817F219-F1
#
_cell.length_a   1.000
_cell.length_b   1.000
_cell.length_c   1.000
_cell.angle_alpha   90.00
_cell.angle_beta   90.00
_cell.angle_gamma   90.00
#
_symmetry.space_group_name_H-M   'P 1'
#
loop_
_entity.id
_entity.type
_entity.pdbx_description
1 polymer ?
#
loop_
_entity_poly.entity_id
_entity_poly.type
_entity_poly.pdbx_seq_one_letter_code
_entity_poly.pdbx_strand_id
1 'polypeptide(L)'
;MAPLPMDSDIFDVILLMCAYRDTSDEPHVAKPSNEDLIKLCHNMLKDPEHGSVYLLARKDDKIIGFASLCWSCSYKPYFGRQAILSDIYVSPNALGLDIAGLLLKQAYEEQVCQHTNIHSIIW
;
A
#
# COMPACT_ATOMS: atom_id res chain seq x y z
N MET A 1 -1.35 -14.75 -2.80
CA MET A 1 -0.81 -13.64 -3.61
C MET A 1 -1.79 -12.49 -3.48
N ALA A 2 -1.37 -11.37 -2.90
CA ALA A 2 -2.17 -10.15 -2.86
C ALA A 2 -2.00 -9.44 -4.22
N PRO A 3 -3.06 -9.36 -5.06
CA PRO A 3 -2.91 -8.82 -6.40
C PRO A 3 -2.74 -7.30 -6.38
N LEU A 4 -2.13 -6.77 -7.45
CA LEU A 4 -2.20 -5.34 -7.76
C LEU A 4 -3.68 -4.92 -7.93
N PRO A 5 -4.01 -3.67 -7.59
CA PRO A 5 -5.37 -3.16 -7.75
C PRO A 5 -5.75 -3.10 -9.24
N MET A 6 -6.99 -3.51 -9.54
CA MET A 6 -7.61 -3.47 -10.87
C MET A 6 -8.76 -2.45 -10.88
N ASP A 7 -9.22 -2.03 -12.07
CA ASP A 7 -10.34 -1.07 -12.17
C ASP A 7 -11.60 -1.53 -11.43
N SER A 8 -11.86 -2.84 -11.37
CA SER A 8 -13.00 -3.41 -10.62
C SER A 8 -12.93 -3.16 -9.10
N ASP A 9 -11.74 -2.87 -8.58
CA ASP A 9 -11.47 -2.71 -7.15
C ASP A 9 -11.70 -1.29 -6.64
N ILE A 10 -11.92 -0.35 -7.56
CA ILE A 10 -11.82 1.08 -7.24
C ILE A 10 -12.74 1.50 -6.09
N PHE A 11 -13.96 0.99 -6.05
CA PHE A 11 -14.90 1.33 -4.98
C PHE A 11 -14.43 0.83 -3.62
N ASP A 12 -13.96 -0.42 -3.55
CA ASP A 12 -13.47 -1.02 -2.31
C ASP A 12 -12.18 -0.34 -1.83
N VAL A 13 -11.28 0.03 -2.75
CA VAL A 13 -10.06 0.79 -2.44
C VAL A 13 -10.41 2.18 -1.90
N ILE A 14 -11.35 2.90 -2.53
CA ILE A 14 -11.80 4.21 -2.04
C ILE A 14 -12.37 4.10 -0.62
N LEU A 15 -13.23 3.10 -0.37
CA LEU A 15 -13.82 2.90 0.95
C LEU A 15 -12.75 2.58 2.01
N LEU A 16 -11.76 1.75 1.66
CA LEU A 16 -10.67 1.40 2.55
C LEU A 16 -9.74 2.58 2.86
N MET A 17 -9.45 3.43 1.86
CA MET A 17 -8.65 4.64 2.03
C MET A 17 -9.36 5.70 2.87
N CYS A 18 -10.68 5.84 2.71
CA CYS A 18 -11.50 6.66 3.60
C CYS A 18 -11.40 6.16 5.05
N ALA A 19 -11.53 4.84 5.26
CA ALA A 19 -11.39 4.25 6.59
C ALA A 19 -9.99 4.49 7.19
N TYR A 20 -8.93 4.33 6.40
CA TYR A 20 -7.55 4.64 6.82
C TYR A 20 -7.40 6.10 7.24
N ARG A 21 -7.83 7.05 6.40
CA ARG A 21 -7.81 8.50 6.72
C ARG A 21 -8.53 8.78 8.04
N ASP A 22 -9.66 8.13 8.27
CA ASP A 22 -10.49 8.38 9.43
C ASP A 22 -9.87 7.81 10.72
N THR A 23 -8.95 6.84 10.63
CA THR A 23 -8.15 6.35 11.77
C THR A 23 -6.97 7.24 12.16
N SER A 24 -6.53 8.16 11.29
CA SER A 24 -5.48 9.12 11.64
C SER A 24 -6.07 10.25 12.47
N ASP A 25 -5.71 10.29 13.76
CA ASP A 25 -6.06 11.36 14.71
C ASP A 25 -4.91 12.36 14.84
N GLU A 26 -4.28 12.75 13.73
CA GLU A 26 -3.24 13.78 13.76
C GLU A 26 -3.85 15.19 13.90
N PRO A 27 -3.70 15.86 15.06
CA PRO A 27 -4.42 17.10 15.36
C PRO A 27 -3.93 18.31 14.54
N HIS A 28 -2.82 18.17 13.82
CA HIS A 28 -2.17 19.24 13.06
C HIS A 28 -2.18 19.03 11.54
N VAL A 29 -2.85 17.98 11.05
CA VAL A 29 -2.93 17.66 9.63
C VAL A 29 -4.39 17.74 9.17
N ALA A 30 -4.67 18.62 8.22
CA ALA A 30 -5.98 18.68 7.60
C ALA A 30 -6.24 17.37 6.84
N LYS A 31 -7.34 16.68 7.17
CA LYS A 31 -7.73 15.45 6.49
C LYS A 31 -8.01 15.73 5.00
N PRO A 32 -7.47 14.93 4.06
CA PRO A 32 -7.76 15.10 2.64
C PRO A 32 -9.26 14.93 2.36
N SER A 33 -9.75 15.70 1.40
CA SER A 33 -11.15 15.62 0.99
C SER A 33 -11.46 14.28 0.33
N ASN A 34 -12.75 13.90 0.27
CA ASN A 34 -13.16 12.70 -0.46
C ASN A 34 -12.77 12.79 -1.94
N GLU A 35 -12.82 13.98 -2.54
CA GLU A 35 -12.42 14.18 -3.93
C GLU A 35 -10.92 13.92 -4.15
N ASP A 36 -10.07 14.33 -3.21
CA ASP A 36 -8.63 14.10 -3.29
C ASP A 36 -8.29 12.62 -3.15
N LEU A 37 -8.99 11.90 -2.25
CA LEU A 37 -8.85 10.45 -2.13
C LEU A 37 -9.30 9.72 -3.39
N ILE A 38 -10.40 10.13 -4.01
CA ILE A 38 -10.89 9.54 -5.27
C ILE A 38 -9.85 9.75 -6.39
N LYS A 39 -9.32 10.97 -6.53
CA LYS A 39 -8.27 11.29 -7.50
C LYS A 39 -7.02 10.45 -7.27
N LEU A 40 -6.59 10.30 -6.01
CA LEU A 40 -5.45 9.45 -5.65
C LEU A 40 -5.70 8.00 -6.09
N CYS A 41 -6.84 7.41 -5.72
CA CYS A 41 -7.17 6.01 -6.08
C CYS A 41 -7.18 5.79 -7.60
N HIS A 42 -7.74 6.74 -8.36
CA HIS A 42 -7.70 6.68 -9.82
C HIS A 42 -6.28 6.76 -10.39
N ASN A 43 -5.41 7.60 -9.83
CA ASN A 43 -4.03 7.69 -10.28
C ASN A 43 -3.25 6.42 -9.98
N MET A 44 -3.48 5.81 -8.80
CA MET A 44 -2.87 4.54 -8.41
C MET A 44 -3.25 3.40 -9.38
N LEU A 45 -4.50 3.37 -9.83
CA LEU A 45 -4.99 2.33 -10.76
C LEU A 45 -4.50 2.52 -12.19
N LYS A 46 -4.27 3.76 -12.62
CA LYS A 46 -3.79 4.07 -13.98
C LYS A 46 -2.34 3.67 -14.20
N ASP A 47 -1.54 3.66 -13.13
CA ASP A 47 -0.12 3.38 -13.22
C ASP A 47 0.38 2.58 -12.00
N PRO A 48 -0.08 1.33 -11.83
CA PRO A 48 0.16 0.55 -10.61
C PRO A 48 1.62 0.13 -10.42
N GLU A 49 2.46 0.30 -11.45
CA GLU A 49 3.87 -0.08 -11.46
C GLU A 49 4.82 1.12 -11.23
N HIS A 50 4.34 2.37 -11.36
CA HIS A 50 5.19 3.56 -11.21
C HIS A 50 4.83 4.38 -9.96
N GLY A 51 5.88 4.82 -9.24
CA GLY A 51 5.75 5.64 -8.03
C GLY A 51 5.58 4.79 -6.77
N SER A 52 4.36 4.31 -6.52
CA SER A 52 4.03 3.47 -5.36
C SER A 52 3.32 2.19 -5.80
N VAL A 53 3.84 1.03 -5.38
CA VAL A 53 3.21 -0.27 -5.57
C VAL A 53 2.19 -0.50 -4.45
N TYR A 54 0.96 -0.84 -4.80
CA TYR A 54 -0.11 -1.11 -3.85
C TYR A 54 -0.48 -2.59 -3.84
N LEU A 55 -0.47 -3.18 -2.65
CA LEU A 55 -0.82 -4.57 -2.41
C LEU A 55 -2.14 -4.64 -1.67
N LEU A 56 -3.06 -5.46 -2.16
CA LEU A 56 -4.40 -5.60 -1.59
C LEU A 56 -4.59 -6.96 -0.91
N ALA A 57 -4.95 -6.94 0.38
CA ALA A 57 -5.42 -8.14 1.06
C ALA A 57 -6.91 -8.33 0.83
N ARG A 58 -7.31 -9.54 0.42
CA ARG A 58 -8.71 -9.89 0.18
C ARG A 58 -9.19 -11.03 1.06
N LYS A 59 -10.48 -10.98 1.40
CA LYS A 59 -11.23 -12.08 2.02
C LYS A 59 -12.65 -12.06 1.48
N ASP A 60 -13.11 -13.20 0.96
CA ASP A 60 -14.45 -13.34 0.38
C ASP A 60 -14.76 -12.22 -0.64
N ASP A 61 -13.83 -12.00 -1.57
CA ASP A 61 -13.82 -10.94 -2.60
C ASP A 61 -13.77 -9.48 -2.11
N LYS A 62 -13.82 -9.24 -0.80
CA LYS A 62 -13.70 -7.90 -0.21
C LYS A 62 -12.27 -7.54 0.09
N ILE A 63 -11.89 -6.30 -0.19
CA ILE A 63 -10.61 -5.75 0.22
C ILE A 63 -10.67 -5.41 1.71
N ILE A 64 -9.76 -6.00 2.49
CA ILE A 64 -9.73 -5.92 3.96
C ILE A 64 -8.43 -5.29 4.50
N GLY A 65 -7.51 -4.92 3.62
CA GLY A 65 -6.27 -4.27 4.00
C GLY A 65 -5.44 -3.93 2.78
N PHE A 66 -4.48 -3.03 2.96
CA PHE A 66 -3.51 -2.69 1.94
C PHE A 66 -2.12 -2.45 2.53
N ALA A 67 -1.11 -2.56 1.67
CA ALA A 67 0.22 -2.03 1.91
C ALA A 67 0.65 -1.21 0.69
N SER A 68 1.38 -0.11 0.92
CA SER A 68 1.99 0.70 -0.13
C SER A 68 3.51 0.66 0.00
N LEU A 69 4.20 0.42 -1.11
CA LEU A 69 5.65 0.50 -1.23
C LEU A 69 5.99 1.65 -2.15
N CYS A 70 6.96 2.49 -1.81
CA CYS A 70 7.54 3.42 -2.76
C CYS A 70 9.04 3.16 -2.93
N TRP A 71 9.58 3.56 -4.08
CA TRP A 71 10.97 3.32 -4.44
C TRP A 71 11.82 4.55 -4.19
N SER A 72 12.99 4.34 -3.59
CA SER A 72 13.98 5.41 -3.38
C SER A 72 15.39 4.92 -3.72
N CYS A 73 16.32 5.86 -3.89
CA CYS A 73 17.73 5.58 -4.06
C CYS A 73 18.45 5.61 -2.69
N SER A 74 19.23 4.58 -2.41
CA SER A 74 20.11 4.52 -1.24
C SER A 74 21.56 4.74 -1.68
N TYR A 75 22.14 5.89 -1.34
CA TYR A 75 23.54 6.18 -1.62
C TYR A 75 24.50 5.55 -0.60
N LYS A 76 24.03 5.20 0.60
CA LYS A 76 24.79 4.46 1.61
C LYS A 76 23.83 3.61 2.44
N PRO A 77 24.24 2.40 2.88
CA PRO A 77 25.52 1.74 2.59
C PRO A 77 25.55 1.03 1.23
N TYR A 78 24.42 0.92 0.53
CA TYR A 78 24.26 -0.06 -0.55
C TYR A 78 24.45 0.46 -1.98
N PHE A 79 24.44 1.78 -2.20
CA PHE A 79 24.54 2.38 -3.55
C PHE A 79 23.58 1.71 -4.57
N GLY A 80 22.29 1.66 -4.22
CA GLY A 80 21.28 0.90 -4.97
C GLY A 80 19.86 1.46 -4.82
N ARG A 81 18.86 0.69 -5.24
CA ARG A 81 17.45 1.00 -4.97
C ARG A 81 17.05 0.44 -3.61
N GLN A 82 16.12 1.10 -2.93
CA GLN A 82 15.51 0.64 -1.69
C GLN A 82 13.99 0.74 -1.80
N ALA A 83 13.27 -0.25 -1.26
CA ALA A 83 11.83 -0.16 -1.04
C ALA A 83 11.58 0.54 0.29
N ILE A 84 10.57 1.39 0.33
CA ILE A 84 10.05 2.02 1.54
C ILE A 84 8.61 1.56 1.70
N LEU A 85 8.31 0.82 2.76
CA LEU A 85 6.94 0.54 3.14
C LEU A 85 6.35 1.83 3.70
N SER A 86 5.53 2.50 2.88
CA SER A 86 5.02 3.84 3.21
C SER A 86 3.83 3.74 4.17
N ASP A 87 2.90 2.84 3.88
CA ASP A 87 1.73 2.61 4.71
C ASP A 87 1.37 1.12 4.75
N ILE A 88 0.81 0.71 5.88
CA ILE A 88 0.13 -0.58 6.02
C ILE A 88 -1.13 -0.38 6.84
N TYR A 89 -2.24 -0.87 6.32
CA TYR A 89 -3.54 -0.74 6.96
C TYR A 89 -4.32 -2.04 6.86
N VAL A 90 -4.98 -2.40 7.97
CA VAL A 90 -5.89 -3.54 8.04
C VAL A 90 -7.22 -3.05 8.59
N SER A 91 -8.30 -3.40 7.91
CA SER A 91 -9.66 -3.09 8.35
C SER A 91 -9.88 -3.65 9.77
N PRO A 92 -10.55 -2.91 10.68
CA PRO A 92 -10.87 -3.39 12.02
C PRO A 92 -11.58 -4.75 12.04
N ASN A 93 -12.37 -5.05 11.01
CA ASN A 93 -13.11 -6.31 10.87
C ASN A 93 -12.21 -7.52 10.54
N ALA A 94 -10.92 -7.31 10.27
CA ALA A 94 -9.95 -8.33 9.92
C ALA A 94 -8.79 -8.44 10.92
N LEU A 95 -8.89 -7.77 12.07
CA LEU A 95 -7.91 -7.89 13.15
C LEU A 95 -7.85 -9.32 13.69
N GLY A 96 -6.66 -9.74 14.14
CA GLY A 96 -6.41 -11.10 14.64
C GLY A 96 -6.24 -12.17 13.55
N LEU A 97 -6.34 -11.81 12.26
CA LEU A 97 -6.16 -12.72 11.12
C LEU A 97 -4.76 -12.66 10.48
N ASP A 98 -3.81 -11.98 11.12
CA ASP A 98 -2.43 -11.79 10.64
C ASP A 98 -2.30 -11.18 9.23
N ILE A 99 -3.28 -10.35 8.82
CA ILE A 99 -3.31 -9.72 7.50
C ILE A 99 -2.10 -8.82 7.27
N ALA A 100 -1.67 -8.10 8.31
CA ALA A 100 -0.48 -7.25 8.23
C ALA A 100 0.80 -8.08 7.97
N GLY A 101 0.96 -9.23 8.63
CA GLY A 101 2.06 -10.15 8.39
C GLY A 101 2.09 -10.70 6.97
N LEU A 102 0.91 -11.04 6.43
CA LEU A 102 0.78 -11.50 5.04
C LEU A 102 1.11 -10.39 4.03
N LEU A 103 0.66 -9.16 4.26
CA LEU A 103 0.97 -8.00 3.42
C LEU A 103 2.47 -7.68 3.44
N LEU A 104 3.10 -7.71 4.63
CA LEU A 104 4.55 -7.53 4.77
C LEU A 104 5.31 -8.60 4.00
N LYS A 105 4.93 -9.88 4.16
CA LYS A 105 5.57 -10.98 3.44
C LYS A 105 5.47 -10.77 1.92
N GLN A 106 4.30 -10.40 1.41
CA GLN A 106 4.14 -10.11 -0.02
C GLN A 106 4.98 -8.90 -0.45
N ALA A 107 5.05 -7.85 0.36
CA ALA A 107 5.87 -6.68 0.07
C ALA A 107 7.36 -7.06 -0.10
N TYR A 108 7.87 -7.96 0.75
CA TYR A 108 9.20 -8.54 0.59
C TYR A 108 9.33 -9.38 -0.69
N GLU A 109 8.32 -10.14 -1.07
CA GLU A 109 8.35 -10.94 -2.31
C GLU A 109 8.36 -10.05 -3.56
N GLU A 110 7.53 -9.00 -3.62
CA GLU A 110 7.53 -8.04 -4.75
C GLU A 110 8.86 -7.32 -4.91
N GLN A 111 9.48 -6.94 -3.79
CA GLN A 111 10.83 -6.37 -3.78
C GLN A 111 11.83 -7.28 -4.49
N VAL A 112 11.81 -8.58 -4.22
CA VAL A 112 12.76 -9.54 -4.79
C VAL A 112 12.50 -9.78 -6.28
N CYS A 113 11.23 -9.80 -6.70
CA CYS A 113 10.84 -10.15 -8.07
C CYS A 113 11.06 -9.02 -9.08
N GLN A 114 10.83 -7.75 -8.71
CA GLN A 114 10.74 -6.68 -9.71
C GLN A 114 12.06 -5.93 -9.96
N HIS A 115 13.03 -5.95 -9.04
CA HIS A 115 14.28 -5.20 -9.24
C HIS A 115 15.52 -5.93 -8.73
N THR A 116 16.47 -6.13 -9.63
CA THR A 116 17.78 -6.74 -9.37
C THR A 116 18.76 -5.75 -8.71
N ASN A 117 18.41 -5.05 -7.63
CA ASN A 117 19.39 -4.35 -6.76
C ASN A 117 18.78 -3.76 -5.46
N ILE A 118 17.78 -4.41 -4.87
CA ILE A 118 17.14 -3.88 -3.65
C ILE A 118 17.71 -4.55 -2.42
N HIS A 119 18.29 -3.74 -1.53
CA HIS A 119 19.04 -4.22 -0.38
C HIS A 119 18.28 -4.19 0.95
N SER A 120 17.14 -3.50 1.02
CA SER A 120 16.34 -3.37 2.24
C SER A 120 14.92 -2.86 1.97
N ILE A 121 13.99 -3.24 2.85
CA ILE A 121 12.73 -2.52 3.11
C ILE A 121 12.92 -1.73 4.41
N ILE A 122 12.59 -0.44 4.36
CA ILE A 122 12.51 0.43 5.53
C ILE A 122 11.06 0.86 5.75
N TRP A 123 10.66 1.04 7.01
CA TRP A 123 9.33 1.51 7.44
C TRP A 123 9.48 2.64 8.46
#